data_AF-A0A369BP88-F1
#
_entry.id   AF-A0A369BP88-F1
#
_cell.length_a   1.000
_cell.length_b   1.000
_cell.length_c   1.000
_cell.angle_alpha   90.00
_cell.angle_beta   90.00
_cell.angle_gamma   90.00
#
_symmetry.space_group_name_H-M   'P 1'
#
loop_
_entity.id
_entity.type
_entity.pdbx_description
1 polymer ?
#
loop_
_entity_poly.entity_id
_entity_poly.type
_entity_poly.pdbx_seq_one_letter_code
_entity_poly.pdbx_strand_id
1 'polypeptide(L)'
;MVPAIVLALSGAAVLWWRGQPHTPEALFRARCSACHELRAERVCGFAPALRPAIVDTMRRLHGAAAVIDGAEAAIIKRYLSEELPCP
;
A
#
# COMPACT_ATOMS: atom_id res chain seq x y z
N MET A 1 -8.28 34.00 17.23
CA MET A 1 -8.89 33.05 16.25
C MET A 1 -7.84 32.24 15.47
N VAL A 2 -6.69 32.82 15.11
CA VAL A 2 -5.58 32.10 14.45
C VAL A 2 -5.02 30.88 15.21
N PRO A 3 -4.81 30.89 16.55
CA PRO A 3 -4.12 29.78 17.21
C PRO A 3 -4.94 28.48 17.27
N ALA A 4 -6.27 28.58 17.34
CA ALA A 4 -7.15 27.41 17.37
C ALA A 4 -7.18 26.66 16.03
N ILE A 5 -7.08 27.38 14.91
CA ILE A 5 -7.05 26.81 13.56
C ILE A 5 -5.72 26.07 13.33
N VAL A 6 -4.60 26.66 13.78
CA VAL A 6 -3.28 26.02 13.68
C VAL A 6 -3.26 24.74 14.52
N LEU A 7 -3.79 24.74 15.75
CA LEU A 7 -3.88 23.55 16.60
C LEU A 7 -4.78 22.45 15.99
N ALA A 8 -5.93 22.82 15.41
CA ALA A 8 -6.83 21.87 14.75
C ALA A 8 -6.19 21.22 13.51
N LEU A 9 -5.52 22.01 12.66
CA LEU A 9 -4.80 21.50 11.48
C LEU A 9 -3.61 20.62 11.87
N SER A 10 -2.91 20.97 12.96
CA SER A 10 -1.80 20.18 13.49
C SER A 10 -2.28 18.82 14.01
N GLY A 11 -3.41 18.80 14.73
CA GLY A 11 -4.02 17.55 15.23
C GLY A 11 -4.46 16.62 14.09
N ALA A 12 -5.10 17.18 13.05
CA ALA A 12 -5.51 16.41 11.87
C ALA A 12 -4.30 15.85 11.10
N ALA A 13 -3.23 16.63 10.95
CA ALA A 13 -1.99 16.19 10.30
C ALA A 13 -1.29 15.07 11.08
N VAL A 14 -1.25 15.15 12.42
CA VAL A 14 -0.67 14.10 13.27
C VAL A 14 -1.49 12.80 13.20
N LEU A 15 -2.82 12.90 13.21
CA LEU A 15 -3.69 11.74 13.07
C LEU A 15 -3.56 11.09 11.67
N TRP A 16 -3.45 11.91 10.63
CA TRP A 16 -3.20 11.43 9.27
C TRP A 16 -1.83 10.75 9.15
N TRP A 17 -0.78 11.35 9.70
CA TRP A 17 0.57 10.79 9.72
C TRP A 17 0.63 9.43 10.45
N ARG A 18 -0.04 9.33 11.61
CA ARG A 18 -0.10 8.08 12.37
C ARG A 18 -0.89 6.98 11.64
N GLY A 19 -1.81 7.35 10.77
CA GLY A 19 -2.58 6.41 9.94
C GLY A 19 -1.82 5.90 8.71
N GLN A 20 -0.66 6.47 8.38
CA GLN A 20 0.10 6.04 7.21
C GLN A 20 0.83 4.71 7.46
N PRO A 21 0.89 3.82 6.47
CA PRO A 21 1.70 2.60 6.56
C PRO A 21 3.20 2.94 6.44
N HIS A 22 3.96 2.70 7.50
CA HIS A 22 5.39 3.06 7.58
C HIS A 22 6.34 1.92 7.17
N THR A 23 5.83 0.71 6.93
CA THR A 23 6.64 -0.44 6.46
C THR A 23 6.15 -0.93 5.10
N PRO A 24 7.01 -1.57 4.27
CA PRO A 24 6.59 -2.15 3.00
C PRO A 24 5.44 -3.16 3.16
N GLU A 25 5.48 -3.97 4.23
CA GLU A 25 4.41 -4.89 4.59
C GLU A 25 3.10 -4.16 4.93
N ALA A 26 3.14 -3.14 5.79
CA ALA A 26 1.96 -2.38 6.13
C ALA A 26 1.37 -1.68 4.91
N LEU A 27 2.23 -1.17 4.01
CA LEU A 27 1.82 -0.51 2.78
C LEU A 27 1.16 -1.52 1.83
N PHE A 28 1.77 -2.69 1.65
CA PHE A 28 1.19 -3.78 0.88
C PHE A 28 -0.19 -4.18 1.43
N ARG A 29 -0.31 -4.43 2.74
CA ARG A 29 -1.59 -4.81 3.36
C ARG A 29 -2.63 -3.71 3.16
N ALA A 30 -2.30 -2.46 3.47
CA ALA A 30 -3.24 -1.33 3.38
C ALA A 30 -3.72 -1.08 1.94
N ARG A 31 -2.80 -1.10 0.97
CA ARG A 31 -3.12 -0.81 -0.43
C ARG A 31 -3.78 -1.99 -1.15
N CYS A 32 -3.26 -3.20 -0.99
CA CYS A 32 -3.76 -4.38 -1.70
C CYS A 32 -5.05 -4.97 -1.09
N SER A 33 -5.52 -4.45 0.06
CA SER A 33 -6.84 -4.76 0.64
C SER A 33 -7.89 -3.66 0.45
N ALA A 34 -7.53 -2.55 -0.21
CA ALA A 34 -8.40 -1.37 -0.29
C ALA A 34 -9.69 -1.58 -1.11
N CYS A 35 -9.65 -2.49 -2.09
CA CYS A 35 -10.78 -2.73 -3.00
C CYS A 35 -11.45 -4.09 -2.80
N HIS A 36 -10.73 -5.07 -2.26
CA HIS A 36 -11.20 -6.43 -2.03
C HIS A 36 -10.35 -7.09 -0.95
N GLU A 37 -10.79 -8.24 -0.45
CA GLU A 37 -10.01 -9.05 0.48
C GLU A 37 -8.63 -9.40 -0.10
N LEU A 38 -7.58 -9.22 0.70
CA LEU A 38 -6.21 -9.58 0.34
C LEU A 38 -5.96 -11.05 0.68
N ARG A 39 -5.88 -11.89 -0.35
CA ARG A 39 -5.59 -13.32 -0.22
C ARG A 39 -4.13 -13.60 -0.52
N ALA A 40 -3.27 -13.50 0.48
CA ALA A 40 -1.82 -13.62 0.34
C ALA A 40 -1.40 -14.99 -0.24
N GLU A 41 -2.16 -16.05 0.04
CA GLU A 41 -1.91 -17.40 -0.45
C GLU A 41 -1.97 -17.47 -1.98
N ARG A 42 -2.88 -16.69 -2.59
CA ARG A 42 -2.97 -16.58 -4.05
C ARG A 42 -1.77 -15.86 -4.64
N VAL A 43 -1.25 -14.85 -3.95
CA VAL A 43 -0.02 -14.14 -4.35
C VAL A 43 1.19 -15.07 -4.24
N CYS A 44 1.25 -15.87 -3.17
CA CYS A 44 2.29 -16.88 -2.95
C CYS A 44 2.27 -18.02 -3.98
N GLY A 45 1.13 -18.26 -4.64
CA GLY A 45 1.05 -19.18 -5.78
C GLY A 45 1.88 -18.77 -7.01
N PHE A 46 2.38 -17.53 -7.06
CA PHE A 46 3.29 -17.06 -8.10
C PHE A 46 4.74 -17.09 -7.62
N ALA A 47 5.65 -17.40 -8.54
CA ALA A 47 7.09 -17.26 -8.32
C ALA A 47 7.45 -15.81 -7.93
N PRO A 48 8.42 -15.57 -7.03
CA PRO A 48 8.74 -14.22 -6.55
C PRO A 48 8.97 -13.18 -7.66
N ALA A 49 9.65 -13.57 -8.74
CA ALA A 49 9.91 -12.69 -9.89
C ALA A 49 8.64 -12.25 -10.65
N LEU A 50 7.53 -12.98 -10.53
CA LEU A 50 6.26 -12.68 -11.22
C LEU A 50 5.30 -11.86 -10.36
N ARG A 51 5.43 -11.88 -9.04
CA ARG A 51 4.52 -11.17 -8.12
C ARG A 51 4.45 -9.66 -8.38
N PRO A 52 5.53 -8.95 -8.74
CA PRO A 52 5.45 -7.53 -9.10
C PRO A 52 4.45 -7.20 -10.21
N ALA A 53 4.27 -8.12 -11.18
CA ALA A 53 3.34 -7.92 -12.29
C ALA A 53 1.88 -7.85 -11.83
N ILE A 54 1.54 -8.40 -10.65
CA ILE A 54 0.20 -8.28 -10.04
C ILE A 54 -0.11 -6.82 -9.77
N VAL A 55 0.84 -6.07 -9.20
CA VAL A 55 0.67 -4.64 -8.90
C VAL A 55 0.47 -3.83 -10.17
N ASP A 56 1.28 -4.11 -11.20
CA ASP A 56 1.15 -3.41 -12.49
C ASP A 56 -0.20 -3.73 -13.16
N THR A 57 -0.65 -4.98 -13.09
CA THR A 57 -1.96 -5.42 -13.61
C THR A 57 -3.11 -4.72 -12.87
N MET A 58 -3.09 -4.72 -11.54
CA MET A 58 -4.13 -4.08 -10.74
C MET A 58 -4.21 -2.57 -10.97
N ARG A 59 -3.05 -1.91 -11.08
CA ARG A 59 -3.01 -0.46 -11.33
C ARG A 59 -3.51 -0.09 -12.73
N ARG A 60 -3.10 -0.84 -13.76
CA ARG A 60 -3.42 -0.52 -15.16
C ARG A 60 -4.82 -0.96 -15.57
N LEU A 61 -5.28 -2.11 -15.09
CA LEU A 61 -6.49 -2.78 -15.61
C LEU A 61 -7.63 -2.83 -14.61
N HIS A 62 -7.36 -2.68 -13.31
CA HIS A 62 -8.37 -2.84 -12.25
C HIS A 62 -8.52 -1.61 -11.35
N GLY A 63 -8.10 -0.44 -11.82
CA GLY A 63 -8.34 0.84 -11.14
C GLY A 63 -7.49 1.10 -9.89
N ALA A 64 -6.55 0.21 -9.53
CA ALA A 64 -5.74 0.39 -8.33
C ALA A 64 -4.80 1.60 -8.41
N ALA A 65 -4.62 2.23 -9.57
CA ALA A 65 -3.91 3.50 -9.70
C ALA A 65 -4.56 4.64 -8.88
N ALA A 66 -5.85 4.54 -8.55
CA ALA A 66 -6.54 5.50 -7.69
C ALA A 66 -6.11 5.42 -6.21
N VAL A 67 -5.55 4.29 -5.77
CA VAL A 67 -5.18 4.05 -4.37
C VAL A 67 -3.72 3.66 -4.18
N ILE A 68 -2.98 3.39 -5.26
CA ILE A 68 -1.55 3.07 -5.27
C ILE A 68 -0.84 3.98 -6.26
N ASP A 69 -0.09 4.94 -5.74
CA ASP A 69 0.71 5.83 -6.59
C ASP A 69 1.97 5.12 -7.14
N GLY A 70 2.78 5.85 -7.93
CA GLY A 70 3.97 5.28 -8.56
C GLY A 70 5.07 4.89 -7.57
N ALA A 71 5.26 5.66 -6.50
CA ALA A 71 6.28 5.43 -5.49
C ALA A 71 5.88 4.25 -4.59
N GLU A 72 4.63 4.22 -4.15
CA GLU A 72 4.05 3.11 -3.39
C GLU A 72 4.11 1.81 -4.20
N ALA A 73 3.79 1.87 -5.51
CA ALA A 73 3.88 0.71 -6.37
C ALA A 73 5.31 0.14 -6.45
N ALA A 74 6.34 1.00 -6.48
CA ALA A 74 7.72 0.54 -6.48
C ALA A 74 8.08 -0.18 -5.16
N ILE A 75 7.66 0.35 -4.02
CA ILE A 75 7.89 -0.25 -2.69
C ILE A 75 7.19 -1.61 -2.58
N ILE A 76 5.90 -1.67 -2.94
CA ILE A 76 5.12 -2.91 -2.86
C ILE A 76 5.70 -3.96 -3.81
N LYS A 77 6.10 -3.58 -5.03
CA LYS A 77 6.71 -4.52 -5.98
C LYS A 77 7.98 -5.15 -5.43
N ARG A 78 8.86 -4.35 -4.82
CA ARG A 78 10.07 -4.87 -4.16
C ARG A 78 9.72 -5.82 -3.02
N TYR A 79 8.80 -5.41 -2.14
CA TYR A 79 8.35 -6.25 -1.03
C TYR A 79 7.82 -7.61 -1.52
N LEU A 80 7.00 -7.62 -2.57
CA LEU A 80 6.46 -8.84 -3.15
C LEU A 80 7.53 -9.79 -3.72
N SER A 81 8.60 -9.25 -4.32
CA SER A 81 9.67 -10.06 -4.91
C SER A 81 10.72 -10.53 -3.91
N GLU A 82 10.95 -9.79 -2.84
CA GLU A 82 12.12 -10.00 -1.96
C GLU A 82 11.76 -10.37 -0.52
N GLU A 83 10.64 -9.89 0.01
CA GLU A 83 10.38 -9.86 1.45
C GLU A 83 9.07 -10.54 1.87
N LEU A 84 8.11 -10.73 0.95
CA LEU A 84 6.81 -11.34 1.25
C LEU A 84 7.02 -12.77 1.78
N PRO A 85 6.72 -13.04 3.06
CA PRO A 85 6.81 -14.38 3.60
C PRO A 85 5.72 -15.25 2.96
N CYS A 86 6.14 -16.32 2.32
CA CYS A 86 5.25 -17.34 1.80
C CYS A 86 5.54 -18.67 2.49
N PRO A 87 4.51 -19.44 2.85
CA PRO A 87 4.66 -20.79 3.40
C PRO A 87 5.24 -21.77 2.37
#